data_AF-A0A399GUU4-F1
#
_entry.id   AF-A0A399GUU4-F1
#
_cell.length_a   1.000
_cell.length_b   1.000
_cell.length_c   1.000
_cell.angle_alpha   90.00
_cell.angle_beta   90.00
_cell.angle_gamma   90.00
#
_symmetry.space_group_name_H-M   'P 1'
#
loop_
_entity.id
_entity.type
_entity.pdbx_description
1 polymer ?
#
loop_
_entity_poly.entity_id
_entity_poly.type
_entity_poly.pdbx_seq_one_letter_code
_entity_poly.pdbx_strand_id
1 'polypeptide(L)'
;MSAEYASFGLAPAMRAGAVTADGNYQVHRDFTDFIIDGRPLLFQLSDLDAVSPLAADVPPAIFTAQVRGLLLEAEPPLAGGRHLIYGCPECEGLECGAVTAVIERAGDDVVWRDFAWQTDERLDLERNGYHGIGPFRFRGDQYRAELSRLLAVDDPAEHRRVLLIGARAAVLAKLAAALRIIGIGAEITEDVAAIPPQELATYGAVAFGRAVPESRRSAVRAAFEQAGADVAYVDGLAPVVPLLVAQIEDALDRSPAAQRRLTELVAADSEAGVEVTSTCRVTLTAYRLDRLYRTHVHEVFDDVLEAGRHRIPLDARATKGRSFIVARTTGSVLVSPLAR
;
A
#
# COMPACT_ATOMS: atom_id res chain seq x y z
N MET A 1 4.50 28.98 13.07
CA MET A 1 4.24 28.92 14.52
C MET A 1 3.97 27.46 14.83
N SER A 2 4.92 26.75 15.43
CA SER A 2 4.69 25.37 15.86
C SER A 2 3.68 25.41 17.00
N ALA A 3 2.58 24.67 16.88
CA ALA A 3 1.68 24.48 18.01
C ALA A 3 2.48 23.83 19.16
N GLU A 4 2.14 24.18 20.41
CA GLU A 4 2.70 23.53 21.61
C GLU A 4 2.40 22.02 21.63
N TYR A 5 1.34 21.61 20.92
CA TYR A 5 0.90 20.23 20.76
C TYR A 5 0.71 19.90 19.29
N ALA A 6 1.24 18.75 18.87
CA ALA A 6 0.90 18.13 17.59
C ALA A 6 -0.40 17.32 17.73
N SER A 7 -1.16 17.18 16.65
CA SER A 7 -2.26 16.22 16.62
C SER A 7 -1.74 14.80 16.36
N PHE A 8 -2.39 13.81 16.94
CA PHE A 8 -2.12 12.40 16.71
C PHE A 8 -3.38 11.74 16.16
N GLY A 9 -3.22 10.95 15.11
CA GLY A 9 -4.27 10.14 14.52
C GLY A 9 -3.69 8.88 13.89
N LEU A 10 -4.61 8.01 13.47
CA LEU A 10 -4.29 6.73 12.84
C LEU A 10 -5.09 6.62 11.55
N ALA A 11 -4.49 6.13 10.49
CA ALA A 11 -5.19 5.89 9.23
C ALA A 11 -4.73 4.59 8.56
N PRO A 12 -5.64 3.86 7.90
CA PRO A 12 -5.24 2.75 7.04
C PRO A 12 -4.29 3.23 5.93
N ALA A 13 -3.21 2.49 5.78
CA ALA A 13 -2.23 2.66 4.72
C ALA A 13 -1.88 1.30 4.12
N MET A 14 -1.33 1.34 2.93
CA MET A 14 -0.97 0.15 2.16
C MET A 14 0.44 0.33 1.60
N ARG A 15 1.19 -0.76 1.53
CA ARG A 15 2.46 -0.91 0.82
C ARG A 15 2.20 -1.84 -0.34
N ALA A 16 2.19 -1.27 -1.55
CA ALA A 16 1.91 -2.04 -2.76
C ALA A 16 2.97 -3.14 -2.91
N GLY A 17 2.51 -4.39 -3.01
CA GLY A 17 3.31 -5.51 -3.47
C GLY A 17 3.77 -5.29 -4.90
N ALA A 18 4.59 -6.21 -5.39
CA ALA A 18 4.99 -6.18 -6.79
C ALA A 18 5.25 -7.59 -7.29
N VAL A 19 4.92 -7.80 -8.57
CA VAL A 19 5.49 -8.89 -9.36
C VAL A 19 6.25 -8.23 -10.49
N THR A 20 7.57 -8.25 -10.39
CA THR A 20 8.43 -7.64 -11.41
C THR A 20 8.48 -8.52 -12.66
N ALA A 21 8.90 -7.94 -13.78
CA ALA A 21 9.05 -8.69 -15.03
C ALA A 21 10.12 -9.79 -14.96
N ASP A 22 11.11 -9.62 -14.08
CA ASP A 22 12.17 -10.59 -13.83
C ASP A 22 11.73 -11.73 -12.89
N GLY A 23 10.48 -11.69 -12.42
CA GLY A 23 9.90 -12.73 -11.57
C GLY A 23 10.20 -12.55 -10.07
N ASN A 24 10.78 -11.40 -9.67
CA ASN A 24 10.90 -11.05 -8.25
C ASN A 24 9.54 -10.60 -7.70
N TYR A 25 9.33 -10.89 -6.42
CA TYR A 25 8.12 -10.54 -5.68
C TYR A 25 8.47 -9.54 -4.58
N GLN A 26 7.54 -8.63 -4.31
CA GLN A 26 7.52 -7.82 -3.10
C GLN A 26 6.16 -7.98 -2.45
N VAL A 27 6.12 -8.08 -1.13
CA VAL A 27 4.89 -8.42 -0.44
C VAL A 27 4.00 -7.19 -0.28
N HIS A 28 2.70 -7.37 -0.48
CA HIS A 28 1.71 -6.35 -0.20
C HIS A 28 1.44 -6.31 1.30
N ARG A 29 1.41 -5.13 1.89
CA ARG A 29 1.07 -4.94 3.31
C ARG A 29 -0.02 -3.91 3.45
N ASP A 30 -1.00 -4.20 4.28
CA ASP A 30 -1.89 -3.18 4.82
C ASP A 30 -1.54 -2.99 6.28
N PHE A 31 -1.41 -1.74 6.68
CA PHE A 31 -0.98 -1.35 8.02
C PHE A 31 -1.67 -0.06 8.45
N THR A 32 -1.54 0.29 9.72
CA THR A 32 -2.05 1.55 10.25
C THR A 32 -0.92 2.57 10.34
N ASP A 33 -0.95 3.60 9.51
CA ASP A 33 0.04 4.67 9.57
C ASP A 33 -0.29 5.69 10.67
N PHE A 34 0.76 6.35 11.17
CA PHE A 34 0.68 7.42 12.15
C PHE A 34 0.45 8.75 11.44
N ILE A 35 -0.65 9.42 11.77
CA ILE A 35 -0.99 10.74 11.23
C ILE A 35 -0.60 11.80 12.27
N ILE A 36 0.35 12.66 11.91
CA ILE A 36 0.82 13.76 12.76
C ILE A 36 0.49 15.07 12.05
N ASP A 37 -0.25 15.96 12.72
CA ASP A 37 -0.72 17.22 12.15
C ASP A 37 -1.46 17.05 10.81
N GLY A 38 -2.22 15.96 10.70
CA GLY A 38 -3.02 15.61 9.52
C GLY A 38 -2.20 15.03 8.34
N ARG A 39 -0.90 14.76 8.52
CA ARG A 39 -0.04 14.18 7.49
C ARG A 39 0.50 12.81 7.91
N PRO A 40 0.60 11.84 6.99
CA PRO A 40 1.27 10.58 7.26
C PRO A 40 2.73 10.83 7.69
N LEU A 41 3.14 10.32 8.84
CA LEU A 41 4.52 10.44 9.33
C LEU A 41 5.49 9.75 8.36
N LEU A 42 5.07 8.66 7.71
CA LEU A 42 5.88 8.00 6.68
C LEU A 42 6.30 8.96 5.57
N PHE A 43 5.50 9.98 5.23
CA PHE A 43 5.82 10.94 4.17
C PHE A 43 6.93 11.92 4.56
N GLN A 44 7.21 12.03 5.86
CA GLN A 44 8.32 12.83 6.37
C GLN A 44 9.65 12.05 6.34
N LEU A 45 9.60 10.73 6.11
CA LEU A 45 10.75 9.82 6.10
C LEU A 45 11.17 9.54 4.65
N SER A 46 12.33 10.06 4.27
CA SER A 46 12.92 10.10 2.93
C SER A 46 12.81 8.77 2.15
N ASP A 47 11.72 8.65 1.38
CA ASP A 47 11.39 7.52 0.51
C ASP A 47 11.62 6.10 1.08
N LEU A 48 11.37 5.95 2.38
CA LEU A 48 11.58 4.70 3.06
C LEU A 48 10.51 3.66 2.71
N ASP A 49 10.89 2.50 2.15
CA ASP A 49 10.03 1.30 2.05
C ASP A 49 9.95 0.60 3.40
N ALA A 50 9.02 1.06 4.23
CA ALA A 50 8.75 0.51 5.55
C ALA A 50 7.27 0.60 5.93
N VAL A 51 6.85 -0.28 6.85
CA VAL A 51 5.48 -0.36 7.37
C VAL A 51 5.48 -0.23 8.87
N SER A 52 4.39 0.29 9.45
CA SER A 52 4.26 0.34 10.89
C SER A 52 4.18 -1.08 11.47
N PRO A 53 4.53 -1.30 12.75
CA PRO A 53 4.28 -2.58 13.41
C PRO A 53 2.79 -2.92 13.49
N LEU A 54 1.91 -1.94 13.37
CA LEU A 54 0.44 -2.09 13.36
C LEU A 54 -0.08 -2.62 12.01
N ALA A 55 0.57 -3.66 11.48
CA ALA A 55 0.21 -4.33 10.24
C ALA A 55 -0.90 -5.35 10.49
N ALA A 56 -1.84 -5.47 9.55
CA ALA A 56 -3.05 -6.26 9.76
C ALA A 56 -2.88 -7.75 9.42
N ASP A 57 -1.72 -8.18 8.93
CA ASP A 57 -1.31 -9.59 8.81
C ASP A 57 -0.56 -10.12 10.05
N VAL A 58 -0.33 -9.26 11.06
CA VAL A 58 0.28 -9.64 12.33
C VAL A 58 -0.75 -10.38 13.22
N PRO A 59 -0.36 -11.50 13.88
CA PRO A 59 -1.24 -12.21 14.80
C PRO A 59 -1.84 -11.30 15.90
N PRO A 60 -3.13 -11.47 16.29
CA PRO A 60 -3.80 -10.57 17.23
C PRO A 60 -3.09 -10.33 18.57
N ALA A 61 -2.41 -11.35 19.10
CA ALA A 61 -1.63 -11.23 20.33
C ALA A 61 -0.40 -10.32 20.17
N ILE A 62 0.28 -10.41 19.02
CA ILE A 62 1.44 -9.56 18.70
C ILE A 62 0.96 -8.13 18.43
N PHE A 63 -0.12 -7.97 17.66
CA PHE A 63 -0.75 -6.68 17.40
C PHE A 63 -1.14 -5.97 18.71
N THR A 64 -1.81 -6.68 19.61
CA THR A 64 -2.19 -6.16 20.93
C THR A 64 -0.96 -5.74 21.75
N ALA A 65 0.13 -6.52 21.71
CA ALA A 65 1.36 -6.17 22.41
C ALA A 65 2.02 -4.90 21.84
N GLN A 66 2.02 -4.74 20.50
CA GLN A 66 2.54 -3.55 19.83
C GLN A 66 1.73 -2.30 20.22
N VAL A 67 0.39 -2.36 20.20
CA VAL A 67 -0.47 -1.25 20.63
C VAL A 67 -0.21 -0.89 22.11
N ARG A 68 -0.12 -1.88 23.00
CA ARG A 68 0.18 -1.65 24.43
C ARG A 68 1.58 -1.06 24.66
N GLY A 69 2.56 -1.44 23.85
CA GLY A 69 3.88 -0.82 23.84
C GLY A 69 3.80 0.67 23.52
N LEU A 70 3.06 1.04 22.46
CA LEU A 70 2.84 2.46 22.09
C LEU A 70 2.03 3.23 23.14
N LEU A 71 1.16 2.58 23.91
CA LEU A 71 0.46 3.16 25.07
C LEU A 71 1.36 3.32 26.32
N LEU A 72 2.62 2.86 26.25
CA LEU A 72 3.57 2.81 27.37
C LEU A 72 3.03 2.00 28.55
N GLU A 73 2.31 0.92 28.26
CA GLU A 73 1.81 -0.06 29.25
C GLU A 73 2.75 -1.25 29.43
N ALA A 74 3.74 -1.38 28.55
CA ALA A 74 4.79 -2.39 28.59
C ALA A 74 6.17 -1.72 28.54
N GLU A 75 7.21 -2.47 28.89
CA GLU A 75 8.59 -2.00 28.74
C GLU A 75 8.93 -1.75 27.25
N PRO A 76 9.74 -0.71 26.95
CA PRO A 76 10.18 -0.44 25.60
C PRO A 76 10.90 -1.64 24.98
N PRO A 77 10.59 -2.00 23.73
CA PRO A 77 11.17 -3.19 23.08
C PRO A 77 12.66 -3.03 22.76
N LEU A 78 13.18 -1.80 22.74
CA LEU A 78 14.58 -1.50 22.44
C LEU A 78 15.23 -0.68 23.57
N ALA A 79 16.54 -0.85 23.71
CA ALA A 79 17.34 -0.12 24.68
C ALA A 79 17.18 1.41 24.54
N GLY A 80 17.24 2.12 25.68
CA GLY A 80 17.14 3.58 25.71
C GLY A 80 15.72 4.13 25.57
N GLY A 81 14.69 3.35 25.88
CA GLY A 81 13.29 3.82 25.82
C GLY A 81 12.70 3.82 24.42
N ARG A 82 13.29 3.04 23.51
CA ARG A 82 13.07 3.14 22.08
C ARG A 82 12.01 2.16 21.61
N HIS A 83 11.19 2.63 20.69
CA HIS A 83 10.09 1.88 20.08
C HIS A 83 10.28 1.83 18.58
N LEU A 84 9.87 0.72 17.97
CA LEU A 84 9.81 0.59 16.51
C LEU A 84 8.60 1.38 16.00
N ILE A 85 8.85 2.30 15.06
CA ILE A 85 7.81 3.11 14.42
C ILE A 85 7.52 2.58 13.03
N TYR A 86 8.56 2.29 12.25
CA TYR A 86 8.44 1.60 10.96
C TYR A 86 9.54 0.54 10.81
N GLY A 87 9.20 -0.62 10.26
CA GLY A 87 10.12 -1.73 10.05
C GLY A 87 10.09 -2.24 8.61
N CYS A 88 11.04 -3.11 8.30
CA CYS A 88 11.13 -3.79 7.00
C CYS A 88 9.81 -4.52 6.69
N PRO A 89 9.17 -4.28 5.53
CA PRO A 89 7.92 -4.93 5.16
C PRO A 89 8.09 -6.42 4.93
N GLU A 90 9.30 -6.95 4.73
CA GLU A 90 9.51 -8.36 4.39
C GLU A 90 9.73 -9.25 5.62
N CYS A 91 10.44 -8.75 6.64
CA CYS A 91 10.81 -9.54 7.81
C CYS A 91 10.48 -8.91 9.16
N GLU A 92 10.11 -7.62 9.19
CA GLU A 92 9.87 -6.83 10.42
C GLU A 92 11.05 -6.75 11.40
N GLY A 93 12.18 -7.36 11.06
CA GLY A 93 13.38 -7.45 11.90
C GLY A 93 14.20 -6.17 11.88
N LEU A 94 14.78 -5.86 13.05
CA LEU A 94 15.65 -4.69 13.24
C LEU A 94 16.89 -4.75 12.33
N GLU A 95 17.38 -5.96 12.04
CA GLU A 95 18.58 -6.20 11.23
C GLU A 95 18.46 -5.74 9.77
N CYS A 96 17.25 -5.72 9.21
CA CYS A 96 16.99 -5.12 7.89
C CYS A 96 16.89 -3.58 7.96
N GLY A 97 16.82 -3.04 9.17
CA GLY A 97 16.68 -1.62 9.46
C GLY A 97 15.25 -1.23 9.78
N ALA A 98 15.13 -0.36 10.78
CA ALA A 98 13.87 0.19 11.24
C ALA A 98 14.00 1.67 11.57
N VAL A 99 12.91 2.42 11.39
CA VAL A 99 12.76 3.73 12.00
C VAL A 99 12.25 3.52 13.40
N THR A 100 13.00 4.05 14.35
CA THR A 100 12.70 3.90 15.77
C THR A 100 12.66 5.29 16.39
N ALA A 101 11.90 5.48 17.48
CA ALA A 101 11.88 6.72 18.25
C ALA A 101 11.88 6.47 19.76
N VAL A 102 12.29 7.45 20.55
CA VAL A 102 12.02 7.45 22.00
C VAL A 102 10.58 7.89 22.20
N ILE A 103 9.81 7.08 22.94
CA ILE A 103 8.44 7.42 23.35
C ILE A 103 8.40 7.44 24.87
N GLU A 104 8.03 8.57 25.45
CA GLU A 104 8.02 8.75 26.90
C GLU A 104 6.82 9.58 27.38
N ARG A 105 6.47 9.40 28.66
CA ARG A 105 5.45 10.21 29.33
C ARG A 105 6.06 11.51 29.83
N ALA A 106 5.43 12.63 29.52
CA ALA A 106 5.81 13.97 30.00
C ALA A 106 4.65 14.60 30.79
N GLY A 107 4.49 14.18 32.04
CA GLY A 107 3.27 14.47 32.81
C GLY A 107 2.11 13.63 32.27
N ASP A 108 0.98 14.27 31.95
CA ASP A 108 -0.17 13.61 31.34
C ASP A 108 -0.03 13.38 29.83
N ASP A 109 0.97 14.02 29.22
CA ASP A 109 1.25 14.02 27.79
C ASP A 109 2.21 12.90 27.38
N VAL A 110 2.28 12.66 26.07
CA VAL A 110 3.23 11.71 25.45
C VAL A 110 4.14 12.48 24.50
N VAL A 111 5.45 12.20 24.54
CA VAL A 111 6.44 12.83 23.66
C VAL A 111 7.13 11.77 22.82
N TRP A 112 7.17 11.99 21.51
CA TRP A 112 7.98 11.22 20.56
C TRP A 112 9.19 12.07 20.16
N ARG A 113 10.40 11.55 20.32
CA ARG A 113 11.65 12.28 19.99
C ARG A 113 12.75 11.35 19.48
N ASP A 114 13.84 11.97 19.03
CA ASP A 114 15.07 11.29 18.62
C ASP A 114 14.85 10.18 17.59
N PHE A 115 14.02 10.45 16.58
CA PHE A 115 13.77 9.54 15.47
C PHE A 115 15.07 9.19 14.77
N ALA A 116 15.28 7.92 14.48
CA ALA A 116 16.50 7.48 13.80
C ALA A 116 16.29 6.20 13.01
N TRP A 117 17.15 6.00 12.01
CA TRP A 117 17.33 4.72 11.36
C TRP A 117 18.24 3.82 12.22
N GLN A 118 17.77 2.62 12.54
CA GLN A 118 18.44 1.70 13.45
C GLN A 118 18.49 0.30 12.86
N THR A 119 19.69 -0.30 12.82
CA THR A 119 19.92 -1.67 12.32
C THR A 119 20.45 -2.62 13.40
N ASP A 120 20.89 -2.09 14.55
CA ASP A 120 21.42 -2.85 15.68
C ASP A 120 21.20 -2.09 17.01
N GLU A 121 21.63 -2.67 18.13
CA GLU A 121 21.44 -2.07 19.47
C GLU A 121 22.18 -0.74 19.67
N ARG A 122 23.31 -0.51 18.98
CA ARG A 122 24.12 0.70 19.10
C ARG A 122 23.65 1.74 18.09
N LEU A 123 22.99 2.78 18.60
CA LEU A 123 22.51 3.88 17.80
C LEU A 123 23.43 5.10 17.88
N ASP A 124 23.89 5.56 16.72
CA ASP A 124 24.52 6.88 16.54
C ASP A 124 23.46 7.86 16.02
N LEU A 125 22.92 8.69 16.92
CA LEU A 125 21.87 9.68 16.59
C LEU A 125 22.38 10.81 15.70
N GLU A 126 23.66 11.18 15.78
CA GLU A 126 24.21 12.24 14.93
C GLU A 126 24.23 11.78 13.48
N ARG A 127 24.63 10.53 13.24
CA ARG A 127 24.73 9.99 11.89
C ARG A 127 23.40 9.49 11.32
N ASN A 128 22.60 8.81 12.14
CA ASN A 128 21.42 8.09 11.68
C ASN A 128 20.09 8.74 12.11
N GLY A 129 20.15 9.89 12.81
CA GLY A 129 18.98 10.63 13.24
C GLY A 129 18.26 11.31 12.08
N TYR A 130 16.94 11.31 12.15
CA TYR A 130 16.10 12.12 11.27
C TYR A 130 16.01 13.55 11.82
N HIS A 131 17.10 14.30 11.62
CA HIS A 131 17.23 15.69 12.08
C HIS A 131 16.17 16.56 11.41
N GLY A 132 15.20 17.03 12.20
CA GLY A 132 14.05 17.81 11.71
C GLY A 132 12.69 17.12 11.86
N ILE A 133 12.66 15.87 12.34
CA ILE A 133 11.43 15.17 12.71
C ILE A 133 11.29 15.16 14.24
N GLY A 134 10.19 15.73 14.72
CA GLY A 134 9.94 15.90 16.14
C GLY A 134 10.89 16.91 16.82
N PRO A 135 10.86 17.00 18.16
CA PRO A 135 9.99 16.23 19.05
C PRO A 135 8.52 16.58 18.83
N PHE A 136 7.65 15.57 18.88
CA PHE A 136 6.20 15.75 18.86
C PHE A 136 5.66 15.57 20.27
N ARG A 137 4.91 16.58 20.74
CA ARG A 137 4.19 16.51 22.02
C ARG A 137 2.70 16.30 21.73
N PHE A 138 2.14 15.23 22.27
CA PHE A 138 0.74 14.88 22.11
C PHE A 138 0.00 15.01 23.43
N ARG A 139 -1.25 15.49 23.37
CA ARG A 139 -2.15 15.40 24.52
C ARG A 139 -2.44 13.94 24.81
N GLY A 140 -2.10 13.49 26.01
CA GLY A 140 -2.09 12.05 26.29
C GLY A 140 -3.47 11.41 26.28
N ASP A 141 -4.54 12.14 26.62
CA ASP A 141 -5.92 11.66 26.53
C ASP A 141 -6.32 11.36 25.08
N GLN A 142 -6.03 12.26 24.15
CA GLN A 142 -6.28 12.08 22.71
C GLN A 142 -5.44 10.96 22.13
N TYR A 143 -4.13 10.95 22.43
CA TYR A 143 -3.20 9.91 21.98
C TYR A 143 -3.65 8.51 22.42
N ARG A 144 -3.99 8.35 23.70
CA ARG A 144 -4.48 7.07 24.24
C ARG A 144 -5.81 6.67 23.62
N ALA A 145 -6.73 7.61 23.45
CA ALA A 145 -8.03 7.33 22.85
C ALA A 145 -7.92 6.79 21.41
N GLU A 146 -7.03 7.36 20.58
CA GLU A 146 -6.81 6.87 19.21
C GLU A 146 -6.26 5.44 19.20
N LEU A 147 -5.20 5.14 19.97
CA LEU A 147 -4.61 3.80 20.03
C LEU A 147 -5.56 2.76 20.64
N SER A 148 -6.33 3.12 21.67
CA SER A 148 -7.29 2.20 22.29
C SER A 148 -8.42 1.77 21.35
N ARG A 149 -8.74 2.56 20.30
CA ARG A 149 -9.73 2.13 19.30
C ARG A 149 -9.27 0.88 18.55
N LEU A 150 -7.96 0.71 18.32
CA LEU A 150 -7.42 -0.48 17.64
C LEU A 150 -7.62 -1.77 18.45
N LEU A 151 -7.79 -1.67 19.77
CA LEU A 151 -8.05 -2.83 20.64
C LEU A 151 -9.55 -3.18 20.73
N ALA A 152 -10.42 -2.30 20.26
CA ALA A 152 -11.88 -2.45 20.33
C ALA A 152 -12.49 -2.96 19.01
N VAL A 153 -11.69 -3.13 17.96
CA VAL A 153 -12.15 -3.63 16.65
C VAL A 153 -11.95 -5.14 16.61
N ASP A 154 -13.04 -5.88 16.37
CA ASP A 154 -12.97 -7.28 15.99
C ASP A 154 -12.48 -7.38 14.53
N ASP A 155 -11.27 -7.90 14.38
CA ASP A 155 -10.62 -8.44 13.18
C ASP A 155 -10.53 -7.56 11.88
N PRO A 156 -9.41 -6.86 11.64
CA PRO A 156 -9.15 -6.19 10.36
C PRO A 156 -8.78 -7.14 9.20
N ALA A 157 -8.66 -8.46 9.42
CA ALA A 157 -8.13 -9.40 8.43
C ALA A 157 -9.09 -9.78 7.28
N GLU A 158 -10.37 -9.39 7.33
CA GLU A 158 -11.39 -9.97 6.43
C GLU A 158 -11.49 -9.35 5.02
N HIS A 159 -10.76 -8.29 4.66
CA HIS A 159 -11.03 -7.55 3.41
C HIS A 159 -10.08 -7.80 2.24
N ARG A 160 -9.15 -8.77 2.32
CA ARG A 160 -8.13 -8.98 1.28
C ARG A 160 -8.41 -10.16 0.35
N ARG A 161 -9.67 -10.33 -0.04
CA ARG A 161 -10.06 -11.33 -1.04
C ARG A 161 -10.44 -10.66 -2.36
N VAL A 162 -9.95 -11.24 -3.45
CA VAL A 162 -10.27 -10.84 -4.81
C VAL A 162 -10.96 -11.99 -5.52
N LEU A 163 -12.13 -11.70 -6.10
CA LEU A 163 -12.85 -12.65 -6.92
C LEU A 163 -12.45 -12.47 -8.40
N LEU A 164 -11.87 -13.50 -8.99
CA LEU A 164 -11.39 -13.49 -10.37
C LEU A 164 -12.39 -14.22 -11.28
N ILE A 165 -12.87 -13.51 -12.30
CA ILE A 165 -13.90 -14.04 -13.22
C ILE A 165 -13.40 -13.93 -14.65
N GLY A 166 -13.29 -15.04 -15.37
CA GLY A 166 -12.85 -14.99 -16.76
C GLY A 166 -12.81 -16.34 -17.47
N ALA A 167 -12.73 -16.29 -18.81
CA ALA A 167 -12.76 -17.49 -19.65
C ALA A 167 -11.38 -18.19 -19.83
N ARG A 168 -10.28 -17.59 -19.34
CA ARG A 168 -8.91 -18.10 -19.56
C ARG A 168 -8.32 -18.67 -18.27
N ALA A 169 -8.67 -19.90 -17.94
CA ALA A 169 -8.25 -20.58 -16.70
C ALA A 169 -6.75 -20.49 -16.42
N ALA A 170 -5.89 -20.69 -17.42
CA ALA A 170 -4.44 -20.62 -17.25
C ALA A 170 -3.92 -19.22 -16.85
N VAL A 171 -4.56 -18.15 -17.34
CA VAL A 171 -4.20 -16.77 -16.96
C VAL A 171 -4.69 -16.49 -15.54
N LEU A 172 -5.92 -16.90 -15.22
CA LEU A 172 -6.51 -16.72 -13.89
C LEU A 172 -5.73 -17.49 -12.82
N ALA A 173 -5.30 -18.72 -13.10
CA ALA A 173 -4.50 -19.51 -12.16
C ALA A 173 -3.15 -18.85 -11.86
N LYS A 174 -2.46 -18.32 -12.88
CA LYS A 174 -1.20 -17.57 -12.69
C LYS A 174 -1.41 -16.27 -11.91
N LEU A 175 -2.50 -15.55 -12.21
CA LEU A 175 -2.85 -14.33 -11.48
C LEU A 175 -3.17 -14.64 -10.01
N ALA A 176 -4.00 -15.65 -9.73
CA ALA A 176 -4.32 -16.07 -8.37
C ALA A 176 -3.08 -16.50 -7.59
N ALA A 177 -2.17 -17.24 -8.22
CA ALA A 177 -0.91 -17.61 -7.60
C ALA A 177 -0.04 -16.37 -7.27
N ALA A 178 0.08 -15.43 -8.21
CA ALA A 178 0.83 -14.20 -8.01
C ALA A 178 0.26 -13.34 -6.88
N LEU A 179 -1.08 -13.16 -6.84
CA LEU A 179 -1.76 -12.43 -5.77
C LEU A 179 -1.54 -13.09 -4.41
N ARG A 180 -1.65 -14.41 -4.31
CA ARG A 180 -1.42 -15.13 -3.05
C ARG A 180 0.02 -15.03 -2.57
N ILE A 181 0.99 -15.04 -3.48
CA ILE A 181 2.42 -14.87 -3.13
C ILE A 181 2.66 -13.50 -2.50
N ILE A 182 1.99 -12.45 -3.00
CA ILE A 182 2.10 -11.11 -2.42
C ILE A 182 1.15 -10.88 -1.22
N GLY A 183 0.44 -11.90 -0.74
CA GLY A 183 -0.43 -11.80 0.44
C GLY A 183 -1.89 -11.42 0.17
N ILE A 184 -2.32 -11.33 -1.09
CA ILE A 184 -3.71 -11.07 -1.47
C ILE A 184 -4.44 -12.40 -1.73
N GLY A 185 -5.51 -12.65 -0.98
CA GLY A 185 -6.39 -13.79 -1.18
C GLY A 185 -7.06 -13.72 -2.55
N ALA A 186 -6.99 -14.79 -3.33
CA ALA A 186 -7.58 -14.83 -4.66
C ALA A 186 -8.42 -16.09 -4.83
N GLU A 187 -9.64 -15.92 -5.33
CA GLU A 187 -10.56 -17.00 -5.66
C GLU A 187 -11.02 -16.90 -7.12
N ILE A 188 -11.20 -18.03 -7.79
CA ILE A 188 -11.61 -18.07 -9.19
C ILE A 188 -13.02 -18.67 -9.23
N THR A 189 -13.96 -17.94 -9.82
CA THR A 189 -15.31 -18.45 -10.07
C THR A 189 -15.79 -18.13 -11.48
N GLU A 190 -16.67 -18.97 -12.00
CA GLU A 190 -17.44 -18.71 -13.21
C GLU A 190 -18.89 -18.32 -12.92
N ASP A 191 -19.35 -18.52 -11.68
CA ASP A 191 -20.72 -18.27 -11.24
C ASP A 191 -20.75 -17.67 -9.82
N VAL A 192 -21.25 -16.43 -9.73
CA VAL A 192 -21.36 -15.68 -8.47
C VAL A 192 -22.71 -15.93 -7.80
N ALA A 193 -23.72 -16.43 -8.52
CA ALA A 193 -25.05 -16.68 -7.97
C ALA A 193 -25.06 -17.82 -6.93
N ALA A 194 -24.04 -18.67 -6.95
CA ALA A 194 -23.85 -19.74 -5.97
C ALA A 194 -23.21 -19.29 -4.66
N ILE A 195 -22.67 -18.06 -4.60
CA ILE A 195 -21.95 -17.55 -3.44
C ILE A 195 -22.94 -16.83 -2.50
N PRO A 196 -23.00 -17.18 -1.21
CA PRO A 196 -23.91 -16.54 -0.27
C PRO A 196 -23.54 -15.06 -0.03
N PRO A 197 -24.51 -14.16 0.24
CA PRO A 197 -24.26 -12.73 0.41
C PRO A 197 -23.21 -12.38 1.48
N GLN A 198 -23.17 -13.14 2.58
CA GLN A 198 -22.18 -12.97 3.65
C GLN A 198 -20.75 -13.22 3.16
N GLU A 199 -20.57 -14.19 2.25
CA GLU A 199 -19.27 -14.45 1.65
C GLU A 199 -18.90 -13.39 0.61
N LEU A 200 -19.88 -12.89 -0.15
CA LEU A 200 -19.66 -11.78 -1.10
C LEU A 200 -19.12 -10.52 -0.40
N ALA A 201 -19.58 -10.25 0.83
CA ALA A 201 -19.11 -9.11 1.62
C ALA A 201 -17.62 -9.19 2.01
N THR A 202 -17.00 -10.37 1.95
CA THR A 202 -15.58 -10.55 2.29
C THR A 202 -14.62 -10.17 1.15
N TYR A 203 -15.12 -9.92 -0.07
CA TYR A 203 -14.26 -9.57 -1.20
C TYR A 203 -14.11 -8.06 -1.33
N GLY A 204 -12.87 -7.57 -1.28
CA GLY A 204 -12.55 -6.16 -1.50
C GLY A 204 -12.53 -5.76 -2.98
N ALA A 205 -12.32 -6.72 -3.90
CA ALA A 205 -12.35 -6.47 -5.33
C ALA A 205 -12.87 -7.66 -6.17
N VAL A 206 -13.41 -7.34 -7.35
CA VAL A 206 -13.79 -8.30 -8.40
C VAL A 206 -13.05 -7.93 -9.67
N ALA A 207 -12.26 -8.87 -10.22
CA ALA A 207 -11.53 -8.66 -11.47
C ALA A 207 -12.13 -9.47 -12.61
N PHE A 208 -12.57 -8.78 -13.66
CA PHE A 208 -13.11 -9.36 -14.88
C PHE A 208 -12.03 -9.53 -15.94
N GLY A 209 -11.93 -10.74 -16.49
CA GLY A 209 -11.20 -10.99 -17.71
C GLY A 209 -11.86 -10.27 -18.89
N ARG A 210 -11.04 -9.77 -19.83
CA ARG A 210 -11.52 -9.01 -21.01
C ARG A 210 -12.60 -9.72 -21.85
N ALA A 211 -12.57 -11.04 -21.88
CA ALA A 211 -13.52 -11.85 -22.66
C ALA A 211 -14.88 -12.08 -21.96
N VAL A 212 -15.05 -11.60 -20.72
CA VAL A 212 -16.33 -11.70 -20.01
C VAL A 212 -17.37 -10.78 -20.68
N PRO A 213 -18.56 -11.29 -21.06
CA PRO A 213 -19.61 -10.47 -21.63
C PRO A 213 -20.19 -9.46 -20.63
N GLU A 214 -20.71 -8.34 -21.14
CA GLU A 214 -21.28 -7.29 -20.30
C GLU A 214 -22.47 -7.76 -19.47
N SER A 215 -23.33 -8.61 -20.04
CA SER A 215 -24.47 -9.20 -19.31
C SER A 215 -24.02 -9.97 -18.06
N ARG A 216 -22.90 -10.70 -18.15
CA ARG A 216 -22.32 -11.40 -17.00
C ARG A 216 -21.69 -10.42 -16.01
N ARG A 217 -21.00 -9.36 -16.48
CA ARG A 217 -20.49 -8.31 -15.58
C ARG A 217 -21.62 -7.66 -14.79
N SER A 218 -22.70 -7.27 -15.46
CA SER A 218 -23.87 -6.66 -14.83
C SER A 218 -24.53 -7.58 -13.81
N ALA A 219 -24.64 -8.88 -14.10
CA ALA A 219 -25.19 -9.86 -13.15
C ALA A 219 -24.34 -9.97 -11.88
N VAL A 220 -23.01 -10.00 -12.01
CA VAL A 220 -22.09 -10.00 -10.87
C VAL A 220 -22.21 -8.71 -10.06
N ARG A 221 -22.24 -7.55 -10.73
CA ARG A 221 -22.41 -6.25 -10.06
C ARG A 221 -23.70 -6.21 -9.24
N ALA A 222 -24.80 -6.69 -9.82
CA ALA A 222 -26.09 -6.75 -9.13
C ALA A 222 -26.07 -7.68 -7.91
N ALA A 223 -25.36 -8.82 -7.97
CA ALA A 223 -25.24 -9.74 -6.83
C ALA A 223 -24.51 -9.11 -5.63
N PHE A 224 -23.40 -8.41 -5.90
CA PHE A 224 -22.65 -7.69 -4.87
C PHE A 224 -23.41 -6.48 -4.31
N GLU A 225 -24.12 -5.74 -5.16
CA GLU A 225 -25.00 -4.64 -4.73
C GLU A 225 -26.12 -5.15 -3.81
N GLN A 226 -26.76 -6.27 -4.17
CA GLN A 226 -27.80 -6.91 -3.33
C GLN A 226 -27.24 -7.42 -2.00
N ALA A 227 -25.97 -7.81 -1.96
CA ALA A 227 -25.29 -8.21 -0.73
C ALA A 227 -24.86 -7.01 0.14
N GLY A 228 -24.94 -5.77 -0.36
CA GLY A 228 -24.48 -4.58 0.35
C GLY A 228 -22.96 -4.50 0.51
N ALA A 229 -22.21 -5.19 -0.35
CA ALA A 229 -20.75 -5.26 -0.28
C ALA A 229 -20.08 -4.03 -0.92
N ASP A 230 -19.12 -3.41 -0.22
CA ASP A 230 -18.26 -2.37 -0.79
C ASP A 230 -17.09 -3.02 -1.56
N VAL A 231 -17.28 -3.18 -2.86
CA VAL A 231 -16.34 -3.89 -3.73
C VAL A 231 -15.85 -3.01 -4.88
N ALA A 232 -14.55 -3.04 -5.15
CA ALA A 232 -13.97 -2.42 -6.33
C ALA A 232 -14.07 -3.36 -7.55
N TYR A 233 -14.38 -2.82 -8.72
CA TYR A 233 -14.49 -3.62 -9.94
C TYR A 233 -13.35 -3.28 -10.91
N VAL A 234 -12.61 -4.31 -11.32
CA VAL A 234 -11.44 -4.18 -12.19
C VAL A 234 -11.72 -4.86 -13.53
N ASP A 235 -11.70 -4.09 -14.60
CA ASP A 235 -11.68 -4.64 -15.96
C ASP A 235 -10.23 -4.87 -16.40
N GLY A 236 -9.84 -6.13 -16.55
CA GLY A 236 -8.47 -6.50 -16.89
C GLY A 236 -8.05 -5.97 -18.27
N LEU A 237 -7.05 -5.09 -18.30
CA LEU A 237 -6.63 -4.37 -19.50
C LEU A 237 -5.99 -5.30 -20.55
N ALA A 238 -5.16 -6.24 -20.07
CA ALA A 238 -4.44 -7.22 -20.87
C ALA A 238 -4.10 -8.47 -20.05
N PRO A 239 -3.91 -9.63 -20.69
CA PRO A 239 -3.53 -10.88 -20.00
C PRO A 239 -2.04 -10.89 -19.60
N VAL A 240 -1.59 -9.83 -18.92
CA VAL A 240 -0.23 -9.64 -18.43
C VAL A 240 -0.30 -9.64 -16.92
N VAL A 241 0.24 -10.67 -16.27
CA VAL A 241 0.03 -10.89 -14.82
C VAL A 241 0.54 -9.71 -13.97
N PRO A 242 1.77 -9.19 -14.14
CA PRO A 242 2.23 -8.00 -13.41
C PRO A 242 1.31 -6.77 -13.54
N LEU A 243 0.77 -6.53 -14.75
CA LEU A 243 -0.16 -5.44 -15.00
C LEU A 243 -1.50 -5.67 -14.28
N LEU A 244 -2.04 -6.89 -14.33
CA LEU A 244 -3.29 -7.23 -13.66
C LEU A 244 -3.16 -7.16 -12.13
N VAL A 245 -2.02 -7.59 -11.58
CA VAL A 245 -1.70 -7.39 -10.16
C VAL A 245 -1.72 -5.91 -9.82
N ALA A 246 -0.98 -5.07 -10.57
CA ALA A 246 -0.97 -3.62 -10.36
C ALA A 246 -2.37 -2.98 -10.41
N GLN A 247 -3.22 -3.40 -11.36
CA GLN A 247 -4.61 -2.91 -11.45
C GLN A 247 -5.46 -3.30 -10.24
N ILE A 248 -5.24 -4.50 -9.70
CA ILE A 248 -5.99 -5.00 -8.55
C ILE A 248 -5.52 -4.29 -7.27
N GLU A 249 -4.21 -4.07 -7.12
CA GLU A 249 -3.66 -3.31 -5.99
C GLU A 249 -4.15 -1.86 -5.98
N ASP A 250 -4.14 -1.18 -7.13
CA ASP A 250 -4.70 0.17 -7.30
C ASP A 250 -6.19 0.22 -6.89
N ALA A 251 -6.97 -0.78 -7.30
CA ALA A 251 -8.39 -0.87 -6.96
C ALA A 251 -8.66 -1.22 -5.49
N LEU A 252 -7.75 -1.95 -4.83
CA LEU A 252 -7.83 -2.28 -3.41
C LEU A 252 -7.38 -1.13 -2.51
N ASP A 253 -6.59 -0.18 -3.03
CA ASP A 253 -6.21 1.02 -2.28
C ASP A 253 -7.45 1.88 -1.97
N ARG A 254 -7.91 1.84 -0.72
CA ARG A 254 -9.03 2.65 -0.20
C ARG A 254 -8.56 3.88 0.58
N SER A 255 -7.26 4.15 0.68
CA SER A 255 -6.75 5.30 1.43
C SER A 255 -7.24 6.61 0.80
N PRO A 256 -7.62 7.64 1.56
CA PRO A 256 -7.96 8.96 1.02
C PRO A 256 -6.84 9.53 0.14
N ALA A 257 -7.18 10.27 -0.92
CA ALA A 257 -6.19 10.81 -1.86
C ALA A 257 -5.11 11.69 -1.18
N ALA A 258 -5.49 12.42 -0.13
CA ALA A 258 -4.56 13.23 0.67
C ALA A 258 -3.51 12.40 1.44
N GLN A 259 -3.72 11.09 1.56
CA GLN A 259 -2.83 10.13 2.22
C GLN A 259 -2.09 9.23 1.21
N ARG A 260 -2.20 9.51 -0.09
CA ARG A 260 -1.47 8.78 -1.14
C ARG A 260 -0.32 9.63 -1.65
N ARG A 261 0.86 9.01 -1.84
CA ARG A 261 2.02 9.69 -2.44
C ARG A 261 1.82 9.92 -3.93
N LEU A 262 1.19 8.96 -4.60
CA LEU A 262 0.93 8.96 -6.03
C LEU A 262 -0.57 9.04 -6.26
N THR A 263 -1.04 10.12 -6.91
CA THR A 263 -2.48 10.41 -7.02
C THR A 263 -3.00 10.44 -8.45
N GLU A 264 -2.12 10.65 -9.44
CA GLU A 264 -2.52 10.69 -10.85
C GLU A 264 -1.47 10.02 -11.74
N LEU A 265 -1.95 9.22 -12.70
CA LEU A 265 -1.16 8.69 -13.82
C LEU A 265 -1.97 8.77 -15.11
N VAL A 266 -1.50 9.57 -16.06
CA VAL A 266 -2.07 9.67 -17.41
C VAL A 266 -0.97 9.39 -18.41
N ALA A 267 -1.23 8.50 -19.37
CA ALA A 267 -0.30 8.21 -20.45
C ALA A 267 -0.94 8.55 -21.81
N ALA A 268 -0.38 9.51 -22.52
CA ALA A 268 -0.84 9.94 -23.84
C ALA A 268 0.33 10.47 -24.68
N ASP A 269 0.25 10.38 -26.01
CA ASP A 269 1.16 11.07 -26.95
C ASP A 269 2.66 10.88 -26.70
N SER A 270 3.06 9.72 -26.15
CA SER A 270 4.45 9.40 -25.75
C SER A 270 4.96 10.15 -24.52
N GLU A 271 4.07 10.64 -23.66
CA GLU A 271 4.39 11.18 -22.35
C GLU A 271 3.56 10.47 -21.26
N ALA A 272 4.14 10.36 -20.07
CA ALA A 272 3.42 10.02 -18.85
C ALA A 272 3.35 11.26 -17.95
N GLY A 273 2.14 11.72 -17.67
CA GLY A 273 1.85 12.68 -16.61
C GLY A 273 1.70 11.96 -15.27
N VAL A 274 2.48 12.36 -14.28
CA VAL A 274 2.47 11.77 -12.93
C VAL A 274 2.26 12.89 -11.92
N GLU A 275 1.34 12.72 -10.97
CA GLU A 275 1.18 13.64 -9.83
C GLU A 275 1.59 12.95 -8.52
N VAL A 276 2.52 13.57 -7.81
CA VAL A 276 2.96 13.15 -6.48
C VAL A 276 2.71 14.22 -5.42
N THR A 277 2.27 13.82 -4.24
CA THR A 277 1.91 14.73 -3.12
C THR A 277 3.05 15.00 -2.16
N SER A 278 4.09 14.17 -2.19
CA SER A 278 5.30 14.26 -1.38
C SER A 278 6.49 13.71 -2.16
N THR A 279 7.70 14.10 -1.75
CA THR A 279 8.93 13.67 -2.41
C THR A 279 9.11 12.16 -2.24
N CYS A 280 9.15 11.43 -3.35
CA CYS A 280 9.25 9.96 -3.35
C CYS A 280 9.90 9.44 -4.64
N ARG A 281 10.44 8.22 -4.59
CA ARG A 281 10.95 7.55 -5.78
C ARG A 281 9.77 6.97 -6.54
N VAL A 282 9.76 7.22 -7.83
CA VAL A 282 8.74 6.71 -8.74
C VAL A 282 9.43 5.86 -9.79
N THR A 283 8.94 4.65 -9.97
CA THR A 283 9.33 3.77 -11.06
C THR A 283 8.17 3.67 -12.04
N LEU A 284 8.43 3.93 -13.32
CA LEU A 284 7.48 3.70 -14.40
C LEU A 284 7.89 2.48 -15.24
N THR A 285 6.97 1.55 -15.39
CA THR A 285 7.15 0.37 -16.25
C THR A 285 6.10 0.35 -17.35
N ALA A 286 6.54 0.22 -18.59
CA ALA A 286 5.69 0.06 -19.76
C ALA A 286 5.57 -1.42 -20.15
N TYR A 287 4.32 -1.92 -20.17
CA TYR A 287 3.97 -3.23 -20.71
C TYR A 287 3.39 -3.06 -22.11
N ARG A 288 4.12 -3.54 -23.12
CA ARG A 288 3.75 -3.42 -24.54
C ARG A 288 3.36 -4.78 -25.09
N LEU A 289 2.20 -4.86 -25.73
CA LEU A 289 1.76 -6.04 -26.46
C LEU A 289 2.06 -5.87 -27.96
N ASP A 290 2.76 -6.85 -28.53
CA ASP A 290 2.94 -6.94 -29.97
C ASP A 290 1.70 -7.53 -30.68
N ARG A 291 1.78 -7.65 -32.01
CA ARG A 291 0.68 -8.21 -32.83
C ARG A 291 0.40 -9.69 -32.55
N LEU A 292 1.34 -10.40 -31.96
CA LEU A 292 1.24 -11.81 -31.58
C LEU A 292 0.87 -11.97 -30.09
N TYR A 293 0.48 -10.89 -29.41
CA TYR A 293 0.18 -10.85 -27.98
C TYR A 293 1.35 -11.23 -27.07
N ARG A 294 2.60 -11.07 -27.55
CA ARG A 294 3.79 -11.18 -26.70
C ARG A 294 3.98 -9.89 -25.92
N THR A 295 4.30 -10.05 -24.64
CA THR A 295 4.57 -8.94 -23.73
C THR A 295 6.03 -8.54 -23.83
N HIS A 296 6.27 -7.25 -24.04
CA HIS A 296 7.57 -6.60 -23.88
C HIS A 296 7.48 -5.66 -22.69
N VAL A 297 8.50 -5.68 -21.83
CA VAL A 297 8.58 -4.84 -20.65
C VAL A 297 9.72 -3.86 -20.83
N HIS A 298 9.47 -2.60 -20.48
CA HIS A 298 10.46 -1.53 -20.52
C HIS A 298 10.33 -0.73 -19.22
N GLU A 299 11.40 -0.66 -18.45
CA GLU A 299 11.53 0.38 -17.42
C GLU A 299 11.79 1.70 -18.14
N VAL A 300 10.90 2.67 -17.96
CA VAL A 300 10.94 3.95 -18.70
C VAL A 300 11.35 5.12 -17.82
N PHE A 301 11.28 4.96 -16.49
CA PHE A 301 11.70 5.95 -15.53
C PHE A 301 11.94 5.29 -14.17
N ASP A 302 12.97 5.73 -13.45
CA ASP A 302 13.25 5.28 -12.10
C ASP A 302 14.08 6.34 -11.35
N ASP A 303 13.41 7.31 -10.72
CA ASP A 303 14.07 8.43 -10.03
C ASP A 303 13.17 9.04 -8.93
N VAL A 304 13.74 9.92 -8.11
CA VAL A 304 13.03 10.70 -7.09
C VAL A 304 12.32 11.89 -7.73
N LEU A 305 11.03 12.04 -7.43
CA LEU A 305 10.19 13.16 -7.84
C LEU A 305 9.83 14.00 -6.62
N GLU A 306 10.01 15.32 -6.72
CA GLU A 306 9.50 16.27 -5.73
C GLU A 306 7.98 16.39 -5.78
N ALA A 307 7.33 16.88 -4.73
CA ALA A 307 5.88 17.11 -4.74
C ALA A 307 5.43 17.98 -5.93
N GLY A 308 4.44 17.52 -6.69
CA GLY A 308 3.88 18.22 -7.84
C GLY A 308 3.55 17.31 -9.04
N ARG A 309 3.29 17.96 -10.17
CA ARG A 309 2.99 17.31 -11.45
C ARG A 309 4.24 17.23 -12.32
N HIS A 310 4.54 16.04 -12.81
CA HIS A 310 5.71 15.73 -13.62
C HIS A 310 5.28 15.19 -14.98
N ARG A 311 6.07 15.50 -16.00
CA ARG A 311 5.92 14.94 -17.35
C ARG A 311 7.16 14.17 -17.70
N ILE A 312 6.98 12.87 -17.94
CA ILE A 312 8.07 11.95 -18.19
C ILE A 312 7.96 11.50 -19.65
N PRO A 313 8.98 11.76 -20.49
CA PRO A 313 8.97 11.32 -21.87
C PRO A 313 9.06 9.80 -21.95
N LEU A 314 8.28 9.20 -22.84
CA LEU A 314 8.24 7.76 -23.05
C LEU A 314 8.92 7.41 -24.39
N ASP A 315 9.87 6.47 -24.36
CA ASP A 315 10.52 5.97 -25.57
C ASP A 315 9.48 5.37 -26.54
N ALA A 316 9.53 5.76 -27.81
CA ALA A 316 8.74 5.20 -28.91
C ALA A 316 8.77 3.66 -28.98
N ARG A 317 9.87 3.03 -28.54
CA ARG A 317 9.98 1.56 -28.45
C ARG A 317 9.08 0.97 -27.37
N ALA A 318 8.89 1.68 -26.26
CA ALA A 318 8.04 1.29 -25.14
C ALA A 318 6.55 1.54 -25.42
N THR A 319 6.23 2.52 -26.27
CA THR A 319 4.86 2.99 -26.52
C THR A 319 4.22 2.47 -27.81
N LYS A 320 4.95 1.72 -28.64
CA LYS A 320 4.44 1.20 -29.91
C LYS A 320 3.38 0.10 -29.75
N GLY A 321 2.16 0.36 -30.22
CA GLY A 321 1.12 -0.65 -30.30
C GLY A 321 0.06 -0.45 -29.21
N ARG A 322 -0.28 -1.52 -28.48
CA ARG A 322 -1.06 -1.44 -27.25
C ARG A 322 -0.10 -1.48 -26.08
N SER A 323 0.02 -0.36 -25.38
CA SER A 323 0.92 -0.21 -24.23
C SER A 323 0.14 0.22 -23.01
N PHE A 324 0.65 -0.17 -21.84
CA PHE A 324 0.12 0.16 -20.54
C PHE A 324 1.27 0.63 -19.66
N ILE A 325 1.08 1.71 -18.93
CA ILE A 325 2.06 2.26 -18.00
C ILE A 325 1.61 1.92 -16.59
N VAL A 326 2.53 1.39 -15.80
CA VAL A 326 2.38 1.18 -14.37
C VAL A 326 3.34 2.12 -13.66
N ALA A 327 2.82 2.98 -12.82
CA ALA A 327 3.60 3.82 -11.92
C ALA A 327 3.59 3.22 -10.52
N ARG A 328 4.76 3.07 -9.91
CA ARG A 328 4.90 2.58 -8.53
C ARG A 328 5.72 3.57 -7.72
N THR A 329 5.30 3.72 -6.47
CA THR A 329 6.07 4.36 -5.39
C THR A 329 5.94 3.46 -4.18
N THR A 330 6.75 3.71 -3.16
CA THR A 330 6.49 3.16 -1.82
C THR A 330 5.07 3.54 -1.40
N GLY A 331 4.21 2.54 -1.24
CA GLY A 331 2.85 2.73 -0.73
C GLY A 331 1.72 2.84 -1.76
N SER A 332 2.01 2.95 -3.05
CA SER A 332 0.96 3.16 -4.05
C SER A 332 1.35 2.66 -5.43
N VAL A 333 0.35 2.25 -6.21
CA VAL A 333 0.49 1.87 -7.61
C VAL A 333 -0.66 2.44 -8.41
N LEU A 334 -0.38 2.99 -9.59
CA LEU A 334 -1.39 3.42 -10.55
C LEU A 334 -1.15 2.75 -11.89
N VAL A 335 -2.23 2.47 -12.61
CA VAL A 335 -2.18 1.88 -13.95
C VAL A 335 -2.92 2.74 -14.96
N SER A 336 -2.27 3.03 -16.08
CA SER A 336 -2.87 3.82 -17.16
C SER A 336 -2.65 3.17 -18.53
N PRO A 337 -3.71 2.90 -19.31
CA PRO A 337 -3.53 2.53 -20.72
C PRO A 337 -2.98 3.73 -21.49
N LEU A 338 -2.02 3.48 -22.38
CA LEU A 338 -1.50 4.54 -23.24
C LEU A 338 -2.56 4.91 -24.29
N ALA A 339 -3.14 6.10 -24.15
CA ALA A 339 -3.98 6.72 -25.16
C ALA A 339 -3.13 7.21 -26.34
N ARG A 340 -3.72 7.22 -27.53
CA ARG A 340 -3.13 7.74 -28.77
C ARG A 340 -3.91 8.94 -29.26
#